data_AF-A0A2E0FDZ8-F1
#
_entry.id   AF-A0A2E0FDZ8-F1
#
_cell.length_a   1.000
_cell.length_b   1.000
_cell.length_c   1.000
_cell.angle_alpha   90.00
_cell.angle_beta   90.00
_cell.angle_gamma   90.00
#
_symmetry.space_group_name_H-M   'P 1'
#
loop_
_entity.id
_entity.type
_entity.pdbx_description
1 polymer ?
#
loop_
_entity_poly.entity_id
_entity_poly.type
_entity_poly.pdbx_seq_one_letter_code
_entity_poly.pdbx_strand_id
1 'polypeptide(L)'
;MKFIDLSESKYYMIRCSDWSVIIEAADETEACTEALNKMLEKYGKHLKLSSVMISHHLEPDAIEEDYDDLISYHSVSRMLANAGLHDLSSNVKLVFGA
;
A
#
# COMPACT_ATOMS: atom_id res chain seq x y z
N MET A 1 18.97 19.56 -11.11
CA MET A 1 18.93 18.27 -10.41
C MET A 1 18.12 18.51 -9.14
N LYS A 2 16.90 17.96 -9.03
CA LYS A 2 16.09 18.12 -7.81
C LYS A 2 16.56 17.07 -6.81
N PHE A 3 17.14 17.51 -5.71
CA PHE A 3 17.41 16.67 -4.56
C PHE A 3 16.06 16.45 -3.85
N ILE A 4 15.66 15.19 -3.69
CA ILE A 4 14.50 14.83 -2.86
C ILE A 4 15.07 14.69 -1.46
N ASP A 5 14.69 15.61 -0.58
CA ASP A 5 15.00 15.50 0.84
C ASP A 5 14.09 14.43 1.44
N LEU A 6 14.66 13.28 1.77
CA LEU A 6 13.94 12.14 2.36
C LEU A 6 13.77 12.30 3.88
N SER A 7 14.28 13.39 4.49
CA SER A 7 14.23 13.59 5.94
C SER A 7 12.89 14.11 6.45
N GLU A 8 12.11 14.79 5.61
CA GLU A 8 10.81 15.37 5.99
C GLU A 8 9.61 14.49 5.62
N SER A 9 9.77 13.64 4.60
CA SER A 9 8.67 12.88 3.99
C SER A 9 8.93 11.38 4.04
N LYS A 10 7.98 10.60 4.56
CA LYS A 10 8.06 9.14 4.57
C LYS A 10 7.54 8.57 3.26
N TYR A 11 8.36 7.73 2.64
CA TYR A 11 8.02 7.04 1.40
C TYR A 11 7.77 5.57 1.65
N TYR A 12 6.73 5.03 1.02
CA TYR A 12 6.37 3.63 1.10
C TYR A 12 6.28 3.03 -0.29
N MET A 13 6.92 1.89 -0.50
CA MET A 13 6.65 1.05 -1.65
C MET A 13 5.50 0.11 -1.31
N ILE A 14 4.38 0.31 -2.00
CA ILE A 14 3.18 -0.51 -1.86
C ILE A 14 3.15 -1.54 -2.97
N ARG A 15 2.87 -2.81 -2.61
CA ARG A 15 2.71 -3.93 -3.55
C ARG A 15 1.38 -4.62 -3.33
N CYS A 16 0.72 -4.98 -4.43
CA CYS A 16 -0.52 -5.78 -4.41
C CYS A 16 -0.65 -6.54 -5.72
N SER A 17 -0.99 -7.82 -5.66
CA SER A 17 -1.15 -8.66 -6.86
C SER A 17 0.10 -8.60 -7.76
N ASP A 18 0.00 -7.95 -8.92
CA ASP A 18 1.00 -7.86 -9.97
C ASP A 18 1.49 -6.41 -10.18
N TRP A 19 1.22 -5.52 -9.23
CA TRP A 19 1.61 -4.12 -9.31
C TRP A 19 2.31 -3.61 -8.06
N SER A 20 3.07 -2.54 -8.26
CA SER A 20 3.74 -1.81 -7.19
C SER A 20 3.75 -0.31 -7.49
N VAL A 21 3.70 0.51 -6.44
CA VAL A 21 3.76 1.98 -6.55
C VAL A 21 4.46 2.56 -5.32
N ILE A 22 5.20 3.65 -5.50
CA ILE A 22 5.77 4.42 -4.40
C ILE A 22 4.81 5.57 -4.07
N ILE A 23 4.48 5.70 -2.79
CA ILE A 23 3.58 6.72 -2.23
C ILE A 23 4.32 7.46 -1.11
N GLU A 24 4.15 8.77 -1.08
CA GLU A 24 4.50 9.61 0.07
C GLU A 24 3.30 9.69 0.99
N ALA A 25 3.46 9.37 2.27
CA ALA A 25 2.38 9.35 3.25
C ALA A 25 2.92 9.49 4.68
N ALA A 26 2.09 9.87 5.65
CA ALA A 26 2.51 9.95 7.05
C ALA A 26 2.68 8.59 7.72
N ASP A 27 1.87 7.61 7.29
CA ASP A 27 1.88 6.24 7.79
C ASP A 27 1.52 5.20 6.70
N GLU A 28 1.71 3.93 7.03
CA GLU A 28 1.45 2.78 6.16
C GLU A 28 -0.02 2.61 5.75
N THR A 29 -0.96 3.06 6.60
CA THR A 29 -2.41 2.96 6.32
C THR A 29 -2.81 3.98 5.27
N GLU A 30 -2.36 5.22 5.44
CA GLU A 30 -2.51 6.27 4.44
C GLU A 30 -1.85 5.85 3.13
N ALA A 31 -0.61 5.37 3.17
CA ALA A 31 0.12 4.92 1.98
C ALA A 31 -0.63 3.84 1.19
N CYS A 32 -1.16 2.82 1.87
CA CYS A 32 -1.93 1.75 1.23
C CYS A 32 -3.27 2.25 0.66
N THR A 33 -3.94 3.15 1.37
CA THR A 33 -5.22 3.73 0.94
C THR A 33 -5.04 4.59 -0.31
N GLU A 34 -4.04 5.48 -0.30
CA GLU A 34 -3.71 6.33 -1.44
C GLU A 34 -3.19 5.52 -2.64
N ALA A 35 -2.41 4.47 -2.40
CA ALA A 35 -2.00 3.54 -3.44
C ALA A 35 -3.21 2.89 -4.14
N LEU A 36 -4.22 2.46 -3.39
CA LEU A 36 -5.44 1.88 -3.96
C LEU A 36 -6.21 2.90 -4.79
N ASN A 37 -6.45 4.11 -4.26
CA ASN A 37 -7.15 5.17 -4.99
C ASN A 37 -6.46 5.45 -6.33
N LYS A 38 -5.15 5.68 -6.30
CA LYS A 38 -4.36 5.97 -7.50
C LYS A 38 -4.39 4.83 -8.53
N MET A 39 -4.33 3.58 -8.07
CA MET A 39 -4.33 2.43 -8.97
C MET A 39 -5.73 2.12 -9.52
N LEU A 40 -6.78 2.36 -8.73
CA LEU A 40 -8.18 2.28 -9.19
C LEU A 40 -8.49 3.36 -10.21
N GLU A 41 -8.03 4.59 -10.00
CA GLU A 41 -8.17 5.66 -11.01
C GLU A 41 -7.45 5.30 -12.31
N LYS A 42 -6.25 4.72 -12.22
CA LYS A 42 -5.43 4.40 -13.40
C LYS A 42 -5.94 3.19 -14.19
N TYR A 43 -6.40 2.13 -13.53
CA TYR A 43 -6.74 0.86 -14.18
C TYR A 43 -8.22 0.48 -14.09
N GLY A 44 -8.98 1.11 -13.19
CA GLY A 44 -10.40 0.87 -12.97
C GLY A 44 -10.71 -0.61 -12.78
N LYS A 45 -11.70 -1.10 -13.54
CA LYS A 45 -12.15 -2.50 -13.54
C LYS A 45 -11.08 -3.54 -13.93
N HIS A 46 -9.96 -3.11 -14.52
CA HIS A 46 -8.87 -3.99 -14.91
C HIS A 46 -7.81 -4.14 -13.81
N LEU A 47 -7.95 -3.39 -12.70
CA LEU A 47 -7.07 -3.54 -11.56
C LEU A 47 -7.27 -4.92 -10.93
N LYS A 48 -6.18 -5.66 -10.79
CA LYS A 48 -6.17 -6.90 -10.02
C LYS A 48 -5.85 -6.59 -8.57
N LEU A 49 -6.60 -7.20 -7.67
CA LEU A 49 -6.44 -7.06 -6.23
C LEU A 49 -6.18 -8.43 -5.62
N SER A 50 -5.16 -8.51 -4.78
CA SER A 50 -4.96 -9.61 -3.84
C SER A 50 -5.86 -9.40 -2.61
N SER A 51 -5.96 -10.39 -1.73
CA SER A 51 -6.54 -10.18 -0.39
C SER A 51 -5.61 -9.38 0.53
N VAL A 52 -4.31 -9.35 0.21
CA VAL A 52 -3.27 -8.72 1.02
C VAL A 52 -2.44 -7.74 0.20
N MET A 53 -2.17 -6.59 0.81
CA MET A 53 -1.23 -5.57 0.37
C MET A 53 0.00 -5.58 1.26
N ILE A 54 1.15 -5.21 0.70
CA ILE A 54 2.40 -5.11 1.42
C ILE A 54 2.86 -3.66 1.34
N SER A 55 3.14 -3.04 2.48
CA SER A 55 3.84 -1.76 2.56
C SER A 55 5.27 -2.00 2.99
N HIS A 56 6.22 -1.39 2.29
CA HIS A 56 7.62 -1.35 2.68
C HIS A 56 8.03 0.11 2.89
N HIS A 57 8.36 0.49 4.12
CA HIS A 57 8.89 1.82 4.43
C HIS A 57 10.29 1.97 3.85
N LEU A 58 10.51 3.00 3.04
CA LEU A 58 11.77 3.22 2.35
C LEU A 58 12.65 4.14 3.19
N GLU A 59 13.54 3.55 3.99
CA GLU A 59 14.53 4.29 4.75
C GLU A 59 15.89 4.28 4.02
N PRO A 60 16.54 5.45 3.84
CA PRO A 60 17.79 5.56 3.09
C PRO A 60 18.98 4.86 3.77
N ASP A 61 18.92 4.66 5.08
CA ASP A 61 20.00 4.09 5.90
C ASP A 61 19.67 2.72 6.51
N ALA A 62 18.62 2.04 6.01
CA ALA A 62 18.22 0.72 6.51
C ALA A 62 19.33 -0.32 6.32
N ILE A 63 19.70 -1.01 7.41
CA ILE A 63 20.65 -2.13 7.38
C ILE A 63 19.86 -3.40 7.08
N GLU A 64 20.50 -4.44 6.51
CA GLU A 64 19.82 -5.71 6.15
C GLU A 64 18.99 -6.34 7.29
N GLU A 65 19.38 -6.10 8.55
CA GLU A 65 18.68 -6.61 9.73
C GLU A 65 17.33 -5.90 10.00
N ASP A 66 17.13 -4.68 9.49
CA ASP A 66 15.91 -3.87 9.71
C ASP A 66 14.83 -4.13 8.66
N TYR A 67 15.13 -4.85 7.58
CA TYR A 67 14.22 -4.99 6.43
C TYR A 67 12.88 -5.64 6.78
N ASP A 68 12.88 -6.63 7.68
CA ASP A 68 11.65 -7.31 8.09
C ASP A 68 10.75 -6.38 8.93
N ASP A 69 11.35 -5.45 9.70
CA ASP A 69 10.62 -4.47 10.52
C ASP A 69 10.03 -3.32 9.69
N LEU A 70 10.55 -3.12 8.47
CA LEU A 70 10.04 -2.11 7.52
C LEU A 70 8.89 -2.63 6.65
N ILE A 71 8.53 -3.91 6.78
CA ILE A 71 7.50 -4.57 5.98
C ILE A 71 6.24 -4.84 6.82
N SER A 72 5.11 -4.30 6.36
CA SER A 72 3.81 -4.55 6.98
C SER A 72 2.81 -5.13 5.97
N TYR A 73 1.92 -5.98 6.46
CA TYR A 73 0.88 -6.64 5.68
C TYR A 73 -0.50 -6.06 6.01
N HIS A 74 -1.24 -5.70 4.97
CA HIS A 74 -2.51 -4.99 5.09
C HIS A 74 -3.63 -5.74 4.38
N SER A 75 -4.79 -5.80 5.01
CA SER A 75 -5.99 -6.34 4.36
C SER A 75 -6.51 -5.38 3.30
N VAL A 76 -6.64 -5.85 2.06
CA VAL A 76 -7.18 -5.04 0.96
C VAL A 76 -8.62 -4.63 1.22
N SER A 77 -9.44 -5.51 1.81
CA SER A 77 -10.82 -5.15 2.13
C SER A 77 -10.89 -3.98 3.12
N ARG A 78 -9.98 -3.93 4.10
CA ARG A 78 -9.89 -2.81 5.05
C ARG A 78 -9.45 -1.53 4.37
N MET A 79 -8.43 -1.58 3.51
CA MET A 79 -7.95 -0.40 2.81
C MET A 79 -8.99 0.16 1.81
N LEU A 80 -9.75 -0.71 1.15
CA LEU A 80 -10.91 -0.30 0.34
C LEU A 80 -12.00 0.38 1.18
N ALA A 81 -12.28 -0.12 2.39
CA ALA A 81 -13.23 0.52 3.28
C ALA A 81 -12.75 1.90 3.76
N ASN A 82 -11.46 2.04 4.08
CA ASN A 82 -10.84 3.33 4.42
C ASN A 82 -10.93 4.33 3.27
N ALA A 83 -10.85 3.87 2.02
CA ALA A 83 -11.05 4.68 0.82
C ALA A 83 -12.53 5.02 0.53
N GLY A 84 -13.48 4.62 1.38
CA GLY A 84 -14.91 4.82 1.15
C GLY A 84 -15.54 3.86 0.12
N LEU A 85 -14.80 2.84 -0.33
CA LEU A 85 -15.22 1.88 -1.36
C LEU A 85 -15.86 0.64 -0.73
N HIS A 86 -16.90 0.84 0.08
CA HIS A 86 -17.55 -0.23 0.87
C HIS A 86 -18.10 -1.38 0.01
N ASP A 87 -18.66 -1.07 -1.16
CA ASP A 87 -19.16 -2.09 -2.09
C ASP A 87 -18.05 -3.00 -2.61
N LEU A 88 -16.88 -2.43 -2.93
CA LEU A 88 -15.72 -3.22 -3.35
C LEU A 88 -15.12 -3.99 -2.17
N SER A 89 -15.02 -3.35 -1.00
CA SER A 89 -14.53 -3.96 0.25
C SER A 89 -15.27 -5.25 0.62
N SER A 90 -16.59 -5.24 0.54
CA SER A 90 -17.43 -6.41 0.85
C SER A 90 -17.31 -7.56 -0.17
N ASN A 91 -16.89 -7.26 -1.40
CA ASN A 91 -16.73 -8.23 -2.48
C ASN A 91 -15.34 -8.89 -2.52
N VAL A 92 -14.33 -8.29 -1.87
CA VAL A 92 -13.02 -8.92 -1.69
C VAL A 92 -13.19 -10.03 -0.65
N LYS A 93 -13.43 -11.26 -1.13
CA LYS A 93 -13.57 -12.45 -0.28
C LYS A 93 -12.38 -12.53 0.69
N LEU A 94 -12.69 -12.51 1.99
CA LEU A 94 -11.74 -12.79 3.06
C LEU A 94 -11.12 -14.18 2.79
N VAL A 95 -9.87 -14.22 2.33
CA VAL A 95 -9.11 -15.48 2.18
C VAL A 95 -8.66 -16.01 3.55
N PHE A 96 -8.72 -15.19 4.60
CA PHE A 96 -8.50 -15.62 5.98
C PHE A 96 -9.83 -15.74 6.72
N GLY A 97 -10.42 -16.93 6.61
CA GLY A 97 -11.43 -17.43 7.53
C GLY A 97 -10.86 -18.63 8.29
N ALA A 98 -10.50 -18.41 9.55
CA ALA A 98 -10.39 -19.42 10.60
C ALA A 98 -10.79 -18.76 11.92
#